data_AF-A0A426Z2B8-F1
#
_entry.id   AF-A0A426Z2B8-F1
#
_cell.length_a   1.000
_cell.length_b   1.000
_cell.length_c   1.000
_cell.angle_alpha   90.00
_cell.angle_beta   90.00
_cell.angle_gamma   90.00
#
_symmetry.space_group_name_H-M   'P 1'
#
loop_
_entity.id
_entity.type
_entity.pdbx_description
1 polymer ?
#
loop_
_entity_poly.entity_id
_entity_poly.type
_entity_poly.pdbx_seq_one_letter_code
_entity_poly.pdbx_strand_id
1 'polypeptide(L)'
;MMRFLPCYQVVESMRQGMEPRHAAADAISRIARKYPDFIGAVFALNKNGVHAGACHGWTYQYSVRNSSMNDVEVFTVAPLD
;
A
#
# COMPACT_ATOMS: atom_id res chain seq x y z
N MET A 1 10.04 -8.43 -2.96
CA MET A 1 9.60 -7.94 -1.63
C MET A 1 10.73 -7.84 -0.60
N MET A 2 11.29 -8.93 -0.05
CA MET A 2 12.22 -8.85 1.11
C MET A 2 13.50 -8.00 0.90
N ARG A 3 14.00 -7.89 -0.34
CA ARG A 3 15.20 -7.08 -0.66
C ARG A 3 15.00 -5.56 -0.59
N PHE A 4 13.76 -5.09 -0.41
CA PHE A 4 13.41 -3.66 -0.50
C PHE A 4 12.80 -3.08 0.78
N LEU A 5 12.60 -3.91 1.81
CA LEU A 5 11.96 -3.52 3.08
C LEU A 5 10.72 -2.62 2.87
N PRO A 6 9.74 -3.04 2.03
CA PRO A 6 8.69 -2.14 1.55
C PRO A 6 7.85 -1.55 2.69
N CYS A 7 7.53 -2.32 3.73
CA CYS A 7 6.79 -1.81 4.88
C CYS A 7 7.57 -0.73 5.64
N TYR A 8 8.90 -0.90 5.78
CA TYR A 8 9.76 0.11 6.39
C TYR A 8 9.75 1.39 5.56
N GLN A 9 9.97 1.29 4.24
CA GLN A 9 9.95 2.45 3.36
C GLN A 9 8.60 3.18 3.38
N VAL A 10 7.48 2.46 3.36
CA VAL A 10 6.13 3.06 3.45
C VAL A 10 5.97 3.84 4.75
N VAL A 11 6.36 3.25 5.89
CA VAL A 11 6.25 3.91 7.21
C VAL A 11 7.18 5.13 7.29
N GLU A 12 8.42 5.02 6.80
CA GLU A 12 9.36 6.14 6.76
C GLU A 12 8.87 7.28 5.87
N SER A 13 8.29 6.97 4.71
CA SER A 13 7.68 7.95 3.83
C SER A 13 6.50 8.68 4.52
N MET A 14 5.64 7.95 5.25
CA MET A 14 4.58 8.56 6.05
C MET A 14 5.13 9.40 7.21
N ARG A 15 6.24 8.97 7.84
CA ARG A 15 6.94 9.75 8.88
C ARG A 15 7.45 11.08 8.35
N GLN A 16 7.84 11.13 7.07
CA GLN A 16 8.25 12.35 6.36
C GLN A 16 7.06 13.21 5.87
N GLY A 17 5.82 12.79 6.13
CA GLY A 17 4.62 13.56 5.80
C GLY A 17 3.90 13.12 4.52
N MET A 18 4.29 12.01 3.90
CA MET A 18 3.52 11.48 2.76
C MET A 18 2.19 10.86 3.22
N GLU A 19 1.12 11.09 2.46
CA GLU A 19 -0.14 10.37 2.63
C GLU A 19 0.03 8.86 2.33
N PRO A 20 -0.73 7.96 3.00
CA PRO A 20 -0.60 6.50 2.85
C PRO A 20 -0.65 6.02 1.40
N ARG A 21 -1.51 6.61 0.57
CA ARG A 21 -1.63 6.30 -0.87
C ARG A 21 -0.32 6.55 -1.62
N HIS A 22 0.33 7.69 -1.37
CA HIS A 22 1.56 8.06 -2.04
C HIS A 22 2.75 7.25 -1.51
N ALA A 23 2.80 7.02 -0.20
CA ALA A 23 3.85 6.20 0.42
C ALA A 23 3.82 4.74 -0.09
N ALA A 24 2.63 4.13 -0.15
CA ALA A 24 2.43 2.79 -0.69
C ALA A 24 2.83 2.70 -2.17
N ALA A 25 2.39 3.67 -2.98
CA ALA A 25 2.71 3.71 -4.40
C ALA A 25 4.21 3.86 -4.66
N ASP A 26 4.88 4.79 -3.96
CA ASP A 26 6.33 4.98 -4.08
C ASP A 26 7.11 3.69 -3.78
N ALA A 27 6.75 2.97 -2.72
CA ALA A 27 7.40 1.71 -2.36
C ALA A 27 7.22 0.63 -3.44
N ILE A 28 6.02 0.49 -4.01
CA ILE A 28 5.74 -0.45 -5.11
C ILE A 28 6.50 -0.06 -6.38
N SER A 29 6.47 1.22 -6.77
CA SER A 29 7.17 1.72 -7.97
C SER A 29 8.69 1.54 -7.89
N ARG A 30 9.29 1.64 -6.69
CA ARG A 30 10.72 1.35 -6.49
C ARG A 30 11.08 -0.11 -6.77
N ILE A 31 10.19 -1.04 -6.42
CA ILE A 31 10.39 -2.47 -6.72
C ILE A 31 10.18 -2.71 -8.22
N ALA A 32 9.10 -2.17 -8.80
CA ALA A 32 8.77 -2.29 -10.22
C ALA A 32 9.93 -1.84 -11.11
N ARG A 33 10.55 -0.70 -10.77
CA ARG A 33 11.72 -0.17 -11.50
C ARG A 33 12.88 -1.16 -11.59
N LYS A 34 13.06 -2.03 -10.58
CA LYS A 34 14.16 -3.01 -10.53
C LYS A 34 13.75 -4.40 -11.02
N TYR A 35 12.48 -4.76 -10.82
CA TYR A 35 11.90 -6.04 -11.19
C TYR A 35 10.54 -5.80 -11.85
N PRO A 36 10.49 -5.47 -13.15
CA PRO A 36 9.26 -5.05 -13.83
C PRO A 36 8.15 -6.10 -13.83
N ASP A 37 8.47 -7.39 -13.73
CA ASP A 37 7.47 -8.47 -13.77
C ASP A 37 7.08 -8.98 -12.37
N PHE A 38 7.49 -8.29 -11.30
CA PHE A 38 7.15 -8.76 -9.95
C PHE A 38 5.65 -8.64 -9.67
N ILE A 39 5.10 -9.56 -8.89
CA ILE A 39 3.73 -9.44 -8.40
C ILE A 39 3.80 -9.12 -6.92
N GLY A 40 3.07 -8.09 -6.49
CA GLY A 40 3.08 -7.69 -5.08
C GLY A 40 2.15 -6.55 -4.75
N ALA A 41 1.82 -6.44 -3.47
CA ALA A 41 0.99 -5.39 -2.93
C ALA A 41 1.47 -4.97 -1.53
N VAL A 42 1.14 -3.74 -1.15
CA VAL A 42 1.28 -3.22 0.21
C VAL A 42 0.02 -2.48 0.63
N PHE A 43 -0.32 -2.58 1.91
CA PHE A 43 -1.36 -1.80 2.56
C PHE A 43 -0.70 -0.89 3.60
N ALA A 44 -1.14 0.37 3.66
CA ALA A 44 -0.64 1.39 4.55
C ALA A 44 -1.80 1.99 5.35
N LEU A 45 -1.54 2.29 6.63
CA LEU A 45 -2.46 2.96 7.55
C LEU A 45 -1.64 3.94 8.39
N ASN A 46 -2.08 5.19 8.51
CA ASN A 46 -1.45 6.18 9.38
C ASN A 46 -2.18 6.33 10.73
N LYS A 47 -1.59 7.10 11.65
CA LYS A 47 -2.14 7.36 12.99
C LYS A 47 -3.48 8.11 12.99
N ASN A 48 -3.86 8.73 11.88
CA ASN A 48 -5.13 9.45 11.75
C ASN A 48 -6.24 8.53 11.22
N GLY A 49 -5.96 7.23 11.03
CA GLY A 49 -6.93 6.27 10.50
C GLY A 49 -7.04 6.25 8.97
N VAL A 50 -6.25 7.07 8.26
CA VAL A 50 -6.24 7.08 6.79
C VAL A 50 -5.48 5.86 6.30
N HIS A 51 -6.10 5.11 5.39
CA HIS A 51 -5.50 3.91 4.80
C HIS A 51 -5.51 3.94 3.28
N ALA A 52 -4.60 3.18 2.68
CA ALA A 52 -4.56 2.96 1.24
C ALA A 52 -3.78 1.68 0.90
N GLY A 53 -4.02 1.13 -0.28
CA GLY A 53 -3.21 0.05 -0.85
C GLY A 53 -2.55 0.47 -2.16
N ALA A 54 -1.44 -0.18 -2.50
CA ALA A 54 -0.82 -0.12 -3.81
C ALA A 54 -0.39 -1.54 -4.23
N CYS A 55 -0.47 -1.84 -5.52
CA CYS A 55 -0.10 -3.14 -6.03
C CYS A 55 0.50 -3.05 -7.43
N HIS A 56 1.13 -4.14 -7.86
CA HIS A 56 1.71 -4.33 -9.18
C HIS A 56 1.49 -5.78 -9.63
N GLY A 57 1.14 -5.98 -10.90
CA GLY A 57 0.97 -7.29 -11.52
C GLY A 57 -0.37 -8.00 -11.28
N TRP A 58 -1.24 -7.50 -10.40
CA TRP A 58 -2.61 -8.01 -10.24
C TRP A 58 -3.56 -6.94 -9.67
N THR A 59 -4.87 -7.21 -9.70
CA THR A 59 -5.84 -6.48 -8.88
C THR A 59 -5.83 -7.04 -7.48
N TYR A 60 -5.57 -6.17 -6.50
CA TYR A 60 -5.46 -6.53 -5.09
C TYR A 60 -6.71 -6.09 -4.31
N GLN A 61 -7.13 -6.86 -3.32
CA GLN A 61 -8.20 -6.47 -2.40
C GLN A 61 -7.74 -6.53 -0.95
N TYR A 62 -8.23 -5.60 -0.13
CA TYR A 62 -8.02 -5.62 1.31
C TYR A 62 -9.31 -5.24 2.06
N SER A 63 -9.44 -5.77 3.27
CA SER A 63 -10.60 -5.53 4.14
C SER A 63 -10.28 -4.49 5.19
N VAL A 64 -11.23 -3.60 5.48
CA VAL A 64 -11.14 -2.61 6.55
C VAL A 64 -12.35 -2.72 7.45
N ARG A 65 -12.11 -2.61 8.75
CA ARG A 65 -13.15 -2.45 9.76
C ARG A 65 -12.64 -1.49 10.84
N ASN A 66 -13.49 -0.57 11.26
CA ASN A 66 -13.24 0.29 12.41
C ASN A 66 -14.50 0.33 13.32
N SER A 67 -14.41 1.05 14.44
CA SER A 67 -15.49 1.12 15.44
C SER A 67 -16.76 1.84 14.94
N SER A 68 -16.66 2.65 13.89
CA SER A 68 -17.82 3.33 13.28
C SER A 68 -18.53 2.48 12.22
N MET A 69 -17.97 1.32 11.85
CA MET A 69 -18.50 0.46 10.80
C MET A 69 -19.38 -0.66 11.37
N ASN A 70 -20.55 -0.88 10.74
CA ASN A 70 -21.44 -1.99 11.09
C ASN A 70 -20.87 -3.35 10.65
N ASP A 71 -20.18 -3.38 9.51
CA ASP A 71 -19.59 -4.59 8.93
C ASP A 71 -18.23 -4.27 8.29
N VAL A 72 -17.51 -5.31 7.83
CA VAL A 72 -16.26 -5.17 7.08
C VAL A 72 -16.51 -4.61 5.69
N GLU A 73 -15.69 -3.65 5.25
CA GLU A 73 -15.70 -3.14 3.88
C GLU A 73 -14.50 -3.67 3.10
N VAL A 74 -14.71 -4.02 1.83
CA VAL A 74 -13.66 -4.52 0.93
C VAL A 74 -13.27 -3.45 -0.07
N PHE A 75 -11.99 -3.09 -0.07
CA PHE A 75 -11.40 -2.11 -0.97
C PHE A 75 -10.67 -2.84 -2.10
N THR A 76 -10.97 -2.46 -3.35
CA THR A 76 -10.30 -2.98 -4.54
C THR A 76 -9.27 -1.98 -5.06
N VAL A 77 -8.06 -2.45 -5.32
CA VAL A 77 -6.91 -1.67 -5.77
C VAL A 77 -6.45 -2.20 -7.12
N ALA A 78 -6.51 -1.36 -8.14
CA ALA A 78 -5.92 -1.65 -9.44
C ALA A 78 -4.38 -1.52 -9.36
N PRO A 79 -3.63 -2.31 -10.14
CA PRO A 79 -2.18 -2.19 -10.20
C PRO A 79 -1.77 -0.81 -10.72
N LEU A 80 -0.60 -0.34 -10.26
CA LEU A 80 0.05 0.83 -10.83
C LEU A 80 0.58 0.45 -12.22
N ASP A 81 0.33 1.31 -13.22
CA ASP A 81 0.88 1.19 -14.57
C ASP A 81 2.41 1.30 -14.60
#